data_AF-A0A7J3C8G4-F1
#
_entry.id   AF-A0A7J3C8G4-F1
#
_cell.length_a   1.000
_cell.length_b   1.000
_cell.length_c   1.000
_cell.angle_alpha   90.00
_cell.angle_beta   90.00
_cell.angle_gamma   90.00
#
_symmetry.space_group_name_H-M   'P 1'
#
loop_
_entity.id
_entity.type
_entity.pdbx_description
1 polymer ?
#
loop_
_entity_poly.entity_id
_entity_poly.type
_entity_poly.pdbx_seq_one_letter_code
_entity_poly.pdbx_strand_id
1 'polypeptide(L)'
;MTDISKNAIPQSPSSINEILIDASITNSLRSLRKAFFWIFFGLILSLIPLADIAGVIILLVGIILLIIALGDMGKTKLHSANAMKSARNWILVYLLIGIVISITAVVAVIFTLSSPTTYIPGLGSQVTSVQARASTLLTGTIMAVFIPLEIAGLVVGLIAYIRLSQSLKILGTELSVRKIFNAGRYLIYSIIVTAVGSIASVVFIFGYSAFVLIRGTDYISSVVALLPLIAVPLIVLLVGVILEIIAFHSAYSGIDDFFLKKSMT
;
A
#
# COMPACT_ATOMS: atom_id res chain seq x y z
N MET A 1 -70.52 12.63 -27.12
CA MET A 1 -70.31 11.17 -27.13
C MET A 1 -68.85 10.94 -27.51
N THR A 2 -67.93 10.97 -26.53
CA THR A 2 -67.43 9.80 -25.77
C THR A 2 -66.81 8.74 -26.67
N ASP A 3 -65.48 8.67 -26.72
CA ASP A 3 -64.72 7.54 -26.14
C ASP A 3 -63.21 7.69 -26.38
N ILE A 4 -62.43 7.86 -25.30
CA ILE A 4 -61.65 6.85 -24.57
C ILE A 4 -60.22 6.70 -25.12
N SER A 5 -59.32 7.39 -24.40
CA SER A 5 -57.94 6.99 -24.10
C SER A 5 -57.76 5.47 -24.01
N LYS A 6 -56.67 4.93 -24.59
CA LYS A 6 -55.79 3.94 -23.93
C LYS A 6 -54.74 3.38 -24.89
N ASN A 7 -53.47 3.70 -24.63
CA ASN A 7 -52.41 2.72 -24.35
C ASN A 7 -51.04 3.42 -24.35
N ALA A 8 -50.84 4.34 -23.41
CA ALA A 8 -49.50 4.59 -22.90
C ALA A 8 -49.23 3.48 -21.88
N ILE A 9 -48.44 2.48 -22.28
CA ILE A 9 -47.95 1.43 -21.38
C ILE A 9 -47.23 2.15 -20.23
N PRO A 10 -47.61 1.96 -18.97
CA PRO A 10 -46.84 2.49 -17.86
C PRO A 10 -45.50 1.75 -17.83
N GLN A 11 -44.41 2.45 -18.14
CA GLN A 11 -43.07 1.95 -17.84
C GLN A 11 -43.01 1.69 -16.34
N SER A 12 -42.95 0.41 -15.97
CA SER A 12 -42.88 -0.01 -14.58
C SER A 12 -41.71 0.70 -13.89
N PRO A 13 -41.91 1.31 -12.71
CA PRO A 13 -40.83 1.90 -11.91
C PRO A 13 -39.72 0.90 -11.54
N SER A 14 -39.89 -0.40 -11.78
CA SER A 14 -38.82 -1.40 -11.66
C SER A 14 -37.73 -1.26 -12.72
N SER A 15 -38.10 -0.96 -13.98
CA SER A 15 -37.15 -0.88 -15.11
C SER A 15 -36.18 0.30 -14.98
N ILE A 16 -36.68 1.46 -14.54
CA ILE A 16 -35.87 2.66 -14.31
C ILE A 16 -34.87 2.43 -13.16
N ASN A 17 -35.30 1.75 -12.10
CA ASN A 17 -34.43 1.44 -10.97
C ASN A 17 -33.34 0.43 -11.35
N GLU A 18 -33.64 -0.58 -12.16
CA GLU A 18 -32.64 -1.54 -12.66
C GLU A 18 -31.59 -0.86 -13.54
N ILE A 19 -32.00 0.02 -14.45
CA ILE A 19 -31.09 0.78 -15.32
C ILE A 19 -30.16 1.69 -14.48
N LEU A 20 -30.70 2.37 -13.46
CA LEU A 20 -29.91 3.24 -12.58
C LEU A 20 -28.91 2.45 -11.72
N ILE A 21 -29.31 1.27 -11.23
CA ILE A 21 -28.43 0.39 -10.46
C ILE A 21 -27.26 -0.09 -11.33
N ASP A 22 -27.55 -0.54 -12.55
CA ASP A 22 -26.54 -1.08 -13.45
C ASP A 22 -25.56 0.00 -13.98
N ALA A 23 -26.06 1.23 -14.22
CA ALA A 23 -25.24 2.38 -14.54
C ALA A 23 -24.31 2.76 -13.37
N SER A 24 -24.82 2.74 -12.13
CA SER A 24 -24.02 3.06 -10.94
C SER A 24 -22.88 2.05 -10.73
N ILE A 25 -23.14 0.75 -10.91
CA ILE A 25 -22.13 -0.32 -10.81
C ILE A 25 -21.07 -0.15 -11.90
N THR A 26 -21.50 0.10 -13.14
CA THR A 26 -20.60 0.29 -14.28
C THR A 26 -19.64 1.47 -14.07
N ASN A 27 -20.15 2.60 -13.57
CA ASN A 27 -19.33 3.78 -13.28
C ASN A 27 -18.33 3.50 -12.14
N SER A 28 -18.77 2.85 -11.06
CA SER A 28 -17.90 2.48 -9.93
C SER A 28 -16.79 1.51 -10.35
N LEU A 29 -17.10 0.51 -11.18
CA LEU A 29 -16.11 -0.42 -11.72
C LEU A 29 -15.09 0.28 -12.64
N ARG A 30 -15.53 1.23 -13.46
CA ARG A 30 -14.62 2.03 -14.29
C ARG A 30 -13.67 2.88 -13.45
N SER A 31 -14.15 3.45 -12.35
CA SER A 31 -13.32 4.17 -11.37
C SER A 31 -12.29 3.23 -10.74
N LEU A 32 -12.73 2.04 -10.32
CA LEU A 32 -11.87 1.03 -9.70
C LEU A 32 -10.79 0.52 -10.67
N ARG A 33 -11.14 0.31 -11.95
CA ARG A 33 -10.19 -0.03 -13.01
C ARG A 33 -9.08 1.01 -13.13
N LYS A 34 -9.45 2.30 -13.21
CA LYS A 34 -8.48 3.40 -13.32
C LYS A 34 -7.54 3.40 -12.12
N ALA A 35 -8.07 3.25 -10.91
CA ALA A 35 -7.26 3.19 -9.70
C ALA A 35 -6.22 2.06 -9.74
N PHE A 36 -6.65 0.83 -10.04
CA PHE A 36 -5.75 -0.31 -10.14
C PHE A 36 -4.71 -0.17 -11.26
N PHE A 37 -5.08 0.40 -12.39
CA PHE A 37 -4.13 0.69 -13.47
C PHE A 37 -3.03 1.67 -13.02
N TRP A 38 -3.40 2.76 -12.35
CA TRP A 38 -2.42 3.74 -11.86
C TRP A 38 -1.51 3.15 -10.77
N ILE A 39 -2.05 2.33 -9.87
CA ILE A 39 -1.24 1.63 -8.86
C ILE A 39 -0.27 0.65 -9.53
N PHE A 40 -0.75 -0.16 -10.47
CA PHE A 40 0.09 -1.09 -11.25
C PHE A 40 1.23 -0.36 -11.96
N PHE A 41 0.91 0.73 -12.67
CA PHE A 41 1.90 1.52 -13.40
C PHE A 41 2.90 2.20 -12.47
N GLY A 42 2.42 2.76 -11.34
CA GLY A 42 3.27 3.35 -10.31
C GLY A 42 4.25 2.35 -9.71
N LEU A 43 3.79 1.14 -9.37
CA LEU A 43 4.64 0.07 -8.84
C LEU A 43 5.74 -0.35 -9.82
N ILE A 44 5.42 -0.49 -11.11
CA ILE A 44 6.44 -0.79 -12.13
C ILE A 44 7.48 0.32 -12.20
N LEU A 45 7.04 1.58 -12.18
CA LEU A 45 7.93 2.72 -12.32
C LEU A 45 8.85 2.89 -11.09
N SER A 46 8.35 2.56 -9.89
CA SER A 46 9.14 2.52 -8.65
C SER A 46 10.21 1.42 -8.61
N LEU A 47 10.16 0.42 -9.50
CA LEU A 47 11.26 -0.55 -9.65
C LEU A 47 12.46 0.02 -10.40
N ILE A 48 12.30 1.15 -11.10
CA ILE A 48 13.36 1.79 -11.89
C ILE A 48 13.98 2.90 -11.02
N PRO A 49 15.26 2.78 -10.57
CA PRO A 49 15.85 3.75 -9.65
C PRO A 49 15.81 5.21 -10.13
N LEU A 50 15.95 5.43 -11.44
CA LEU A 50 15.90 6.76 -12.06
C LEU A 50 14.49 7.37 -12.12
N ALA A 51 13.45 6.55 -12.03
CA ALA A 51 12.05 6.96 -12.14
C ALA A 51 11.28 6.81 -10.82
N ASP A 52 11.97 6.46 -9.73
CA ASP A 52 11.33 6.11 -8.46
C ASP A 52 10.46 7.24 -7.90
N ILE A 53 10.95 8.49 -7.91
CA ILE A 53 10.18 9.65 -7.45
C ILE A 53 8.88 9.81 -8.26
N ALA A 54 8.95 9.65 -9.59
CA ALA A 54 7.77 9.71 -10.44
C ALA A 54 6.82 8.53 -10.15
N GLY A 55 7.38 7.34 -9.91
CA GLY A 55 6.63 6.15 -9.51
C GLY A 55 5.84 6.36 -8.23
N VAL A 56 6.49 6.91 -7.19
CA VAL A 56 5.86 7.24 -5.89
C VAL A 56 4.71 8.24 -6.07
N ILE A 57 4.89 9.29 -6.87
CA ILE A 57 3.83 10.28 -7.15
C ILE A 57 2.64 9.60 -7.84
N ILE A 58 2.90 8.77 -8.86
CA ILE A 58 1.85 8.05 -9.58
C ILE A 58 1.12 7.06 -8.66
N LEU A 59 1.85 6.36 -7.80
CA LEU A 59 1.31 5.41 -6.84
C LEU A 59 0.38 6.14 -5.84
N LEU A 60 0.78 7.32 -5.36
CA LEU A 60 -0.05 8.16 -4.50
C LEU A 60 -1.36 8.57 -5.20
N VAL A 61 -1.28 8.99 -6.47
CA VAL A 61 -2.48 9.28 -7.29
C VAL A 61 -3.37 8.04 -7.41
N GLY A 62 -2.77 6.86 -7.65
CA GLY A 62 -3.45 5.58 -7.69
C GLY A 62 -4.18 5.24 -6.39
N ILE A 63 -3.55 5.45 -5.23
CA ILE A 63 -4.18 5.24 -3.91
C ILE A 63 -5.36 6.20 -3.69
N ILE A 64 -5.21 7.48 -4.04
CA ILE A 64 -6.31 8.45 -3.92
C ILE A 64 -7.50 8.02 -4.78
N LEU A 65 -7.25 7.63 -6.03
CA LEU A 65 -8.28 7.11 -6.92
C LEU A 65 -8.90 5.82 -6.37
N LEU A 66 -8.11 4.96 -5.73
CA LEU A 66 -8.60 3.73 -5.11
C LEU A 66 -9.55 4.04 -3.95
N ILE A 67 -9.22 5.00 -3.09
CA ILE A 67 -10.09 5.43 -1.98
C ILE A 67 -11.44 5.92 -2.52
N ILE A 68 -11.43 6.75 -3.57
CA ILE A 68 -12.64 7.26 -4.22
C ILE A 68 -13.44 6.09 -4.81
N ALA A 69 -12.79 5.24 -5.60
CA ALA A 69 -13.43 4.10 -6.27
C ALA A 69 -14.05 3.09 -5.29
N LEU A 70 -13.35 2.75 -4.21
CA LEU A 70 -13.89 1.90 -3.16
C LEU A 70 -15.08 2.57 -2.43
N GLY A 71 -15.04 3.90 -2.31
CA GLY A 71 -16.16 4.68 -1.79
C GLY A 71 -17.40 4.62 -2.66
N ASP A 72 -17.24 4.64 -3.97
CA ASP A 72 -18.35 4.55 -4.92
C ASP A 72 -18.88 3.11 -5.03
N MET A 73 -17.99 2.11 -5.03
CA MET A 73 -18.38 0.69 -4.92
C MET A 73 -19.15 0.41 -3.63
N GLY A 74 -18.76 1.05 -2.52
CA GLY A 74 -19.43 0.92 -1.22
C GLY A 74 -20.84 1.52 -1.15
N LYS A 75 -21.28 2.27 -2.18
CA LYS A 75 -22.66 2.79 -2.31
C LYS A 75 -23.53 1.92 -3.22
N THR A 76 -22.94 0.94 -3.90
CA THR A 76 -23.69 0.04 -4.80
C THR A 76 -24.52 -0.97 -4.01
N LYS A 77 -25.47 -1.63 -4.69
CA LYS A 77 -26.27 -2.73 -4.10
C LYS A 77 -25.56 -4.09 -4.13
N LEU A 78 -24.28 -4.12 -4.49
CA LEU A 78 -23.48 -5.35 -4.49
C LEU A 78 -23.27 -5.85 -3.06
N HIS A 79 -23.24 -7.17 -2.88
CA HIS A 79 -22.97 -7.75 -1.57
C HIS A 79 -21.54 -7.41 -1.08
N SER A 80 -20.61 -7.16 -2.02
CA SER A 80 -19.26 -6.67 -1.78
C SER A 80 -19.18 -5.22 -1.27
N ALA A 81 -20.26 -4.43 -1.31
CA ALA A 81 -20.24 -3.01 -0.97
C ALA A 81 -19.73 -2.75 0.46
N ASN A 82 -20.15 -3.56 1.44
CA ASN A 82 -19.68 -3.42 2.82
C ASN A 82 -18.18 -3.74 2.96
N ALA A 83 -17.69 -4.76 2.24
CA ALA A 83 -16.27 -5.10 2.22
C ALA A 83 -15.43 -3.98 1.56
N MET A 84 -15.93 -3.39 0.47
CA MET A 84 -15.29 -2.26 -0.21
C MET A 84 -15.22 -1.01 0.68
N LYS A 85 -16.30 -0.69 1.41
CA LYS A 85 -16.33 0.42 2.37
C LYS A 85 -15.34 0.19 3.52
N SER A 86 -15.23 -1.04 4.01
CA SER A 86 -14.25 -1.40 5.03
C SER A 86 -12.82 -1.24 4.51
N ALA A 87 -12.51 -1.78 3.33
CA ALA A 87 -11.20 -1.63 2.70
C ALA A 87 -10.82 -0.15 2.52
N ARG A 88 -11.75 0.67 2.03
CA ARG A 88 -11.55 2.13 1.90
C ARG A 88 -11.15 2.76 3.22
N ASN A 89 -11.90 2.50 4.29
CA ASN A 89 -11.65 3.14 5.58
C ASN A 89 -10.27 2.76 6.12
N TRP A 90 -9.86 1.49 6.00
CA TRP A 90 -8.53 1.06 6.43
C TRP A 90 -7.41 1.65 5.57
N ILE A 91 -7.58 1.74 4.24
CA ILE A 91 -6.61 2.42 3.36
C ILE A 91 -6.50 3.91 3.70
N LEU A 92 -7.62 4.57 4.04
CA LEU A 92 -7.61 5.96 4.46
C LEU A 92 -6.86 6.15 5.79
N VAL A 93 -7.12 5.30 6.79
CA VAL A 93 -6.37 5.33 8.06
C VAL A 93 -4.89 5.06 7.81
N TYR A 94 -4.55 4.10 6.94
CA TYR A 94 -3.16 3.83 6.56
C TYR A 94 -2.48 5.04 5.92
N LEU A 95 -3.16 5.72 4.98
CA LEU A 95 -2.67 6.93 4.35
C LEU A 95 -2.43 8.05 5.37
N LEU A 96 -3.36 8.27 6.31
CA LEU A 96 -3.21 9.27 7.36
C LEU A 96 -2.01 8.97 8.27
N ILE A 97 -1.85 7.72 8.70
CA ILE A 97 -0.69 7.31 9.51
C ILE A 97 0.60 7.50 8.72
N GLY A 98 0.62 7.14 7.43
CA GLY A 98 1.78 7.35 6.56
C GLY A 98 2.18 8.83 6.44
N ILE A 99 1.21 9.74 6.36
CA ILE A 99 1.46 11.19 6.38
C ILE A 99 2.09 11.61 7.72
N VAL A 100 1.55 11.16 8.85
CA VAL A 100 2.10 11.48 10.17
C VAL A 100 3.53 10.94 10.34
N ILE A 101 3.79 9.71 9.91
CA ILE A 101 5.15 9.12 9.91
C ILE A 101 6.09 9.97 9.06
N SER A 102 5.67 10.34 7.84
CA SER A 102 6.50 11.12 6.91
C SER A 102 6.85 12.50 7.47
N ILE A 103 5.87 13.20 8.05
CA ILE A 103 6.10 14.49 8.72
C ILE A 103 7.08 14.31 9.90
N THR A 104 6.87 13.29 10.73
CA THR A 104 7.73 13.01 11.88
C THR A 104 9.17 12.70 11.43
N ALA A 105 9.34 11.93 10.36
CA ALA A 105 10.64 11.64 9.77
C ALA A 105 11.34 12.90 9.24
N VAL A 106 10.63 13.75 8.50
CA VAL A 106 11.19 15.01 7.97
C VAL A 106 11.61 15.94 9.12
N VAL A 107 10.77 16.07 10.14
CA VAL A 107 11.09 16.85 11.34
C VAL A 107 12.33 16.28 12.03
N ALA A 108 12.41 14.96 12.21
CA ALA A 108 13.57 14.30 12.79
C ALA A 108 14.86 14.59 11.99
N VAL A 109 14.81 14.49 10.66
CA VAL A 109 15.95 14.77 9.77
C VAL A 109 16.40 16.22 9.84
N ILE A 110 15.47 17.18 9.84
CA ILE A 110 15.80 18.61 9.97
C ILE A 110 16.53 18.85 11.29
N PHE A 111 16.07 18.25 12.39
CA PHE A 111 16.70 18.41 13.70
C PHE A 111 18.07 17.73 13.83
N THR A 112 18.25 16.53 13.26
CA THR A 112 19.57 15.86 13.27
C THR A 112 20.59 16.64 12.44
N LEU A 113 20.19 17.23 11.32
CA LEU A 113 21.05 18.08 10.49
C LEU A 113 21.32 19.46 11.10
N SER A 114 20.39 19.99 11.91
CA SER A 114 20.50 21.33 12.54
C SER A 114 21.24 21.33 13.89
N SER A 115 21.66 20.16 14.38
CA SER A 115 22.42 20.04 15.64
C SER A 115 23.92 20.17 15.36
N PRO A 116 24.58 21.31 15.65
CA PRO A 116 26.02 21.44 15.41
C PRO A 116 26.79 20.50 16.35
N THR A 117 27.48 19.52 15.78
CA THR A 117 28.53 18.80 16.49
C THR A 117 29.74 19.72 16.64
N THR A 118 29.82 20.44 17.76
CA THR A 118 31.05 21.16 18.13
C THR A 118 32.13 20.16 18.53
N TYR A 119 32.91 19.71 17.55
CA TYR A 119 34.18 19.05 17.81
C TYR A 119 35.20 20.12 18.18
N ILE A 120 35.56 20.23 19.47
CA ILE A 120 36.69 21.04 19.92
C ILE A 120 37.89 20.07 20.05
N PRO A 121 38.86 20.10 19.12
CA PRO A 121 40.07 19.30 19.24
C PRO A 121 41.00 20.02 20.22
N GLY A 122 40.94 19.63 21.50
CA GLY A 122 41.89 20.11 22.49
C GLY A 122 41.31 20.07 23.90
N LEU A 123 41.96 19.25 24.74
CA LEU A 123 41.69 19.02 26.16
C LEU A 123 40.49 18.11 26.46
N GLY A 124 40.78 16.98 27.09
CA GLY A 124 39.86 15.88 27.41
C GLY A 124 38.80 16.18 28.48
N SER A 125 38.10 17.31 28.37
CA SER A 125 36.84 17.54 29.06
C SER A 125 35.74 17.74 28.03
N GLN A 126 34.88 16.73 27.87
CA GLN A 126 33.63 16.93 27.15
C GLN A 126 32.77 17.90 27.97
N VAL A 127 32.81 19.18 27.62
CA VAL A 127 31.76 20.11 28.04
C VAL A 127 30.52 19.72 27.23
N THR A 128 29.72 18.77 27.73
CA THR A 128 28.36 18.57 27.24
C THR A 128 27.61 19.87 27.48
N SER A 129 27.56 20.73 26.46
CA SER A 129 26.71 21.90 26.46
C SER A 129 25.26 21.46 26.75
N VAL A 130 24.48 22.30 27.41
CA VAL A 130 23.04 22.06 27.63
C VAL A 130 22.33 21.73 26.32
N GLN A 131 22.84 22.27 25.20
CA GLN A 131 22.39 21.99 23.84
C GLN A 131 22.69 20.56 23.36
N ALA A 132 23.83 19.97 23.72
CA ALA A 132 24.15 18.57 23.42
C ALA A 132 23.28 17.60 24.25
N ARG A 133 22.92 17.93 25.49
CA ARG A 133 21.95 17.12 26.27
C ARG A 133 20.53 17.26 25.74
N ALA A 134 20.14 18.47 25.33
CA ALA A 134 18.84 18.72 24.70
C ALA A 134 18.70 17.96 23.37
N SER A 135 19.72 17.93 22.52
CA SER A 135 19.71 17.13 21.28
C SER A 135 19.61 15.64 21.57
N THR A 136 20.36 15.09 22.52
CA THR A 136 20.32 13.63 22.81
C THR A 136 19.00 13.20 23.44
N LEU A 137 18.42 14.00 24.34
CA LEU A 137 17.10 13.73 24.92
C LEU A 137 15.99 13.86 23.86
N LEU A 138 16.06 14.87 22.99
CA LEU A 138 15.07 15.08 21.94
C LEU A 138 15.18 13.99 20.85
N THR A 139 16.38 13.61 20.42
CA THR A 139 16.58 12.47 19.50
C THR A 139 16.09 11.17 20.12
N GLY A 140 16.38 10.92 21.41
CA GLY A 140 15.83 9.77 22.14
C GLY A 140 14.29 9.77 22.21
N THR A 141 13.69 10.94 22.43
CA THR A 141 12.22 11.10 22.49
C THR A 141 11.58 10.93 21.11
N ILE A 142 12.19 11.47 20.05
CA ILE A 142 11.75 11.31 18.66
C ILE A 142 11.81 9.85 18.26
N MET A 143 12.90 9.14 18.56
CA MET A 143 13.03 7.70 18.28
C MET A 143 12.00 6.86 19.06
N ALA A 144 11.72 7.22 20.32
CA ALA A 144 10.73 6.55 21.16
C ALA A 144 9.29 6.73 20.65
N VAL A 145 8.99 7.80 19.92
CA VAL A 145 7.68 8.01 19.26
C VAL A 145 7.65 7.40 17.86
N PHE A 146 8.76 7.47 17.13
CA PHE A 146 8.87 7.01 15.75
C PHE A 146 8.71 5.49 15.64
N ILE A 147 9.39 4.71 16.49
CA ILE A 147 9.34 3.24 16.44
C ILE A 147 7.91 2.70 16.67
N PRO A 148 7.16 3.09 17.71
CA PRO A 148 5.77 2.64 17.88
C PRO A 148 4.86 3.09 16.73
N LEU A 149 5.09 4.29 16.18
CA LEU A 149 4.29 4.81 15.07
C LEU A 149 4.54 4.01 13.78
N GLU A 150 5.79 3.62 13.52
CA GLU A 150 6.15 2.77 12.39
C GLU A 150 5.54 1.38 12.52
N ILE A 151 5.59 0.77 13.72
CA ILE A 151 4.90 -0.50 14.01
C ILE A 151 3.39 -0.37 13.79
N ALA A 152 2.77 0.71 14.29
CA ALA A 152 1.35 0.96 14.09
C ALA A 152 1.02 1.13 12.59
N GLY A 153 1.87 1.84 11.84
CA GLY A 153 1.75 1.99 10.39
C GLY A 153 1.80 0.65 9.67
N LEU A 154 2.74 -0.23 10.02
CA LEU A 154 2.85 -1.58 9.45
C LEU A 154 1.61 -2.42 9.75
N VAL A 155 1.13 -2.43 10.99
CA VAL A 155 -0.07 -3.19 11.38
C VAL A 155 -1.30 -2.68 10.64
N VAL A 156 -1.51 -1.37 10.57
CA VAL A 156 -2.64 -0.77 9.85
C VAL A 156 -2.54 -1.02 8.35
N GLY A 157 -1.36 -0.93 7.76
CA GLY A 157 -1.11 -1.24 6.36
C GLY A 157 -1.45 -2.69 6.04
N LEU A 158 -1.02 -3.63 6.89
CA LEU A 158 -1.35 -5.05 6.76
C LEU A 158 -2.86 -5.28 6.77
N ILE A 159 -3.58 -4.67 7.72
CA ILE A 159 -5.04 -4.78 7.81
C ILE A 159 -5.70 -4.19 6.56
N ALA A 160 -5.24 -3.03 6.07
CA ALA A 160 -5.76 -2.39 4.86
C ALA A 160 -5.61 -3.30 3.63
N TYR A 161 -4.45 -3.91 3.45
CA TYR A 161 -4.18 -4.84 2.36
C TYR A 161 -4.98 -6.15 2.46
N ILE A 162 -5.14 -6.71 3.66
CA ILE A 162 -5.98 -7.90 3.88
C ILE A 162 -7.44 -7.58 3.53
N ARG A 163 -7.95 -6.43 3.99
CA ARG A 163 -9.33 -5.99 3.70
C ARG A 163 -9.53 -5.74 2.21
N LEU A 164 -8.57 -5.12 1.54
CA LEU A 164 -8.59 -4.94 0.09
C LEU A 164 -8.64 -6.29 -0.64
N SER A 165 -7.77 -7.22 -0.27
CA SER A 165 -7.75 -8.57 -0.85
C SER A 165 -9.07 -9.31 -0.67
N GLN A 166 -9.66 -9.28 0.52
CA GLN A 166 -10.97 -9.89 0.79
C GLN A 166 -12.06 -9.25 -0.06
N SER A 167 -12.07 -7.90 -0.16
CA SER A 167 -13.04 -7.19 -0.99
C SER A 167 -12.95 -7.58 -2.47
N LEU A 168 -11.74 -7.77 -3.00
CA LEU A 168 -11.51 -8.22 -4.37
C LEU A 168 -11.98 -9.66 -4.61
N LYS A 169 -11.75 -10.57 -3.65
CA LYS A 169 -12.26 -11.94 -3.77
C LYS A 169 -13.78 -11.97 -3.82
N ILE A 170 -14.45 -11.24 -2.93
CA ILE A 170 -15.92 -11.17 -2.91
C ILE A 170 -16.43 -10.57 -4.23
N LEU A 171 -15.84 -9.46 -4.69
CA LEU A 171 -16.20 -8.84 -5.96
C LEU A 171 -15.99 -9.76 -7.16
N GLY A 172 -14.86 -10.48 -7.21
CA GLY A 172 -14.57 -11.43 -8.29
C GLY A 172 -15.58 -12.58 -8.35
N THR A 173 -16.05 -13.05 -7.20
CA THR A 173 -17.13 -14.06 -7.13
C THR A 173 -18.46 -13.47 -7.62
N GLU A 174 -18.83 -12.27 -7.19
CA GLU A 174 -20.08 -11.61 -7.58
C GLU A 174 -20.14 -11.30 -9.08
N LEU A 175 -19.05 -10.80 -9.65
CA LEU A 175 -18.98 -10.50 -11.08
C LEU A 175 -18.69 -11.75 -11.93
N SER A 176 -18.45 -12.91 -11.30
CA SER A 176 -18.00 -14.14 -11.98
C SER A 176 -16.73 -13.94 -12.82
N VAL A 177 -15.80 -13.12 -12.32
CA VAL A 177 -14.51 -12.82 -12.99
C VAL A 177 -13.36 -13.41 -12.20
N ARG A 178 -12.78 -14.48 -12.75
CA ARG A 178 -11.68 -15.23 -12.12
C ARG A 178 -10.42 -14.39 -11.90
N LYS A 179 -10.12 -13.44 -12.80
CA LYS A 179 -8.95 -12.55 -12.68
C LYS A 179 -9.04 -11.62 -11.46
N ILE A 180 -10.21 -11.04 -11.17
CA ILE A 180 -10.42 -10.19 -9.99
C ILE A 180 -10.29 -11.03 -8.70
N PHE A 181 -10.85 -12.24 -8.70
CA PHE A 181 -10.72 -13.15 -7.57
C PHE A 181 -9.26 -13.55 -7.32
N ASN A 182 -8.50 -13.86 -8.37
CA ASN A 182 -7.09 -14.18 -8.29
C ASN A 182 -6.24 -12.99 -7.84
N ALA A 183 -6.61 -11.75 -8.20
CA ALA A 183 -5.93 -10.55 -7.72
C ALA A 183 -5.89 -10.50 -6.19
N GLY A 184 -7.03 -10.78 -5.53
CA GLY A 184 -7.05 -10.87 -4.07
C GLY A 184 -6.14 -11.98 -3.52
N ARG A 185 -6.00 -13.12 -4.21
CA ARG A 185 -5.05 -14.18 -3.80
C ARG A 185 -3.60 -13.71 -3.92
N TYR A 186 -3.24 -13.10 -5.05
CA TYR A 186 -1.88 -12.59 -5.27
C TYR A 186 -1.51 -11.49 -4.26
N LEU A 187 -2.43 -10.62 -3.87
CA LEU A 187 -2.19 -9.66 -2.78
C LEU A 187 -1.86 -10.36 -1.46
N ILE A 188 -2.57 -11.44 -1.09
CA ILE A 188 -2.24 -12.18 0.15
C ILE A 188 -0.88 -12.85 0.03
N TYR A 189 -0.56 -13.45 -1.12
CA TYR A 189 0.75 -14.07 -1.31
C TYR A 189 1.87 -13.03 -1.25
N SER A 190 1.67 -11.85 -1.84
CA SER A 190 2.60 -10.73 -1.73
C SER A 190 2.84 -10.33 -0.28
N ILE A 191 1.77 -10.17 0.52
CA ILE A 191 1.87 -9.86 1.95
C ILE A 191 2.69 -10.92 2.70
N ILE A 192 2.38 -12.20 2.49
CA ILE A 192 3.06 -13.31 3.18
C ILE A 192 4.55 -13.34 2.80
N VAL A 193 4.85 -13.28 1.50
CA VAL A 193 6.23 -13.30 0.99
C VAL A 193 7.01 -12.10 1.51
N THR A 194 6.42 -10.91 1.51
CA THR A 194 7.04 -9.69 2.02
C THR A 194 7.30 -9.79 3.52
N ALA A 195 6.33 -10.29 4.31
CA ALA A 195 6.50 -10.49 5.74
C ALA A 195 7.62 -11.50 6.05
N VAL A 196 7.67 -12.63 5.33
CA VAL A 196 8.74 -13.62 5.46
C VAL A 196 10.09 -13.01 5.08
N GLY A 197 10.16 -12.25 3.99
CA GLY A 197 11.37 -11.54 3.55
C GLY A 197 11.86 -10.53 4.59
N SER A 198 10.96 -9.76 5.20
CA SER A 198 11.29 -8.80 6.27
C SER A 198 11.80 -9.50 7.53
N ILE A 199 11.13 -10.57 7.98
CA ILE A 199 11.57 -11.35 9.15
C ILE A 199 12.94 -11.97 8.88
N ALA A 200 13.13 -12.58 7.70
CA ALA A 200 14.42 -13.14 7.29
C ALA A 200 15.51 -12.06 7.31
N SER A 201 15.24 -10.88 6.74
CA SER A 201 16.17 -9.74 6.73
C SER A 201 16.64 -9.40 8.15
N VAL A 202 15.71 -9.28 9.09
CA VAL A 202 16.01 -8.95 10.49
C VAL A 202 16.87 -10.05 11.12
N VAL A 203 16.46 -11.32 11.00
CA VAL A 203 17.21 -12.46 11.55
C VAL A 203 18.64 -12.52 10.99
N PHE A 204 18.80 -12.30 9.69
CA PHE A 204 20.10 -12.28 9.03
C PHE A 204 20.99 -11.13 9.52
N ILE A 205 20.45 -9.92 9.65
CA ILE A 205 21.19 -8.76 10.16
C ILE A 205 21.66 -9.00 11.61
N PHE A 206 20.78 -9.50 12.48
CA PHE A 206 21.14 -9.81 13.87
C PHE A 206 22.12 -10.98 14.00
N GLY A 207 21.92 -12.04 13.22
CA GLY A 207 22.84 -13.19 13.22
C GLY A 207 24.25 -12.79 12.76
N TYR A 208 24.32 -11.92 11.74
CA TYR A 208 25.59 -11.41 11.26
C TYR A 208 26.28 -10.45 12.23
N SER A 209 25.54 -9.50 12.82
CA SER A 209 26.14 -8.57 13.79
C SER A 209 26.71 -9.32 15.00
N ALA A 210 26.03 -10.37 15.47
CA ALA A 210 26.55 -11.27 16.49
C ALA A 210 27.81 -12.04 16.03
N PHE A 211 27.82 -12.54 14.78
CA PHE A 211 28.98 -13.25 14.23
C PHE A 211 30.23 -12.35 14.12
N VAL A 212 30.08 -11.12 13.62
CA VAL A 212 31.18 -10.14 13.53
C VAL A 212 31.72 -9.79 14.91
N LEU A 213 30.82 -9.54 15.87
CA LEU A 213 31.19 -9.23 17.25
C LEU A 213 32.00 -10.35 17.91
N ILE A 214 31.63 -11.62 17.67
CA ILE A 214 32.28 -12.79 18.28
C ILE A 214 33.63 -13.10 17.60
N ARG A 215 33.73 -12.96 16.28
CA ARG A 215 34.93 -13.36 15.53
C ARG A 215 36.01 -12.27 15.41
N GLY A 216 35.71 -11.02 15.77
CA GLY A 216 36.69 -9.92 15.69
C GLY A 216 37.32 -9.78 14.29
N THR A 217 36.53 -10.02 13.24
CA THR A 217 37.03 -10.07 11.86
C THR A 217 37.07 -8.66 11.25
N ASP A 218 38.11 -8.38 10.46
CA ASP A 218 38.26 -7.11 9.74
C ASP A 218 37.11 -6.90 8.75
N TYR A 219 36.46 -5.73 8.86
CA TYR A 219 35.25 -5.30 8.14
C TYR A 219 35.30 -5.43 6.61
N ILE A 220 36.49 -5.53 6.00
CA ILE A 220 36.65 -5.53 4.52
C ILE A 220 36.46 -6.95 3.94
N SER A 221 36.94 -8.00 4.62
CA SER A 221 36.69 -9.39 4.20
C SER A 221 35.22 -9.80 4.37
N SER A 222 34.49 -9.05 5.20
CA SER A 222 33.14 -9.35 5.60
C SER A 222 32.07 -8.77 4.66
N VAL A 223 32.41 -7.79 3.80
CA VAL A 223 31.48 -7.22 2.79
C VAL A 223 31.10 -8.24 1.70
N VAL A 224 32.05 -9.06 1.25
CA VAL A 224 31.78 -10.12 0.26
C VAL A 224 30.93 -11.24 0.87
N ALA A 225 31.14 -11.55 2.15
CA ALA A 225 30.31 -12.49 2.91
C ALA A 225 28.90 -11.93 3.22
N LEU A 226 28.75 -10.60 3.27
CA LEU A 226 27.48 -9.91 3.46
C LEU A 226 26.60 -9.89 2.21
N LEU A 227 27.20 -9.93 1.02
CA LEU A 227 26.46 -9.81 -0.24
C LEU A 227 25.34 -10.87 -0.37
N PRO A 228 25.60 -12.17 -0.18
CA PRO A 228 24.55 -13.19 -0.23
C PRO A 228 23.51 -13.02 0.88
N LEU A 229 23.94 -12.56 2.06
CA LEU A 229 23.11 -12.39 3.23
C LEU A 229 22.07 -11.27 3.07
N ILE A 230 22.44 -10.22 2.35
CA ILE A 230 21.57 -9.09 2.00
C ILE A 230 20.77 -9.42 0.72
N ALA A 231 21.39 -10.09 -0.25
CA ALA A 231 20.76 -10.41 -1.52
C ALA A 231 19.56 -11.37 -1.36
N VAL A 232 19.66 -12.40 -0.52
CA VAL A 232 18.58 -13.38 -0.36
C VAL A 232 17.27 -12.74 0.14
N PRO A 233 17.24 -11.99 1.25
CA PRO A 233 16.02 -11.32 1.68
C PRO A 233 15.52 -10.28 0.67
N LEU A 234 16.43 -9.58 -0.01
CA LEU A 234 16.07 -8.60 -1.04
C LEU A 234 15.39 -9.25 -2.25
N ILE A 235 15.85 -10.42 -2.67
CA ILE A 235 15.19 -11.23 -3.72
C ILE A 235 13.80 -11.67 -3.25
N VAL A 236 13.64 -12.11 -2.00
CA VAL A 236 12.33 -12.50 -1.45
C VAL A 236 11.37 -11.31 -1.43
N LEU A 237 11.84 -10.13 -1.00
CA LEU A 237 11.05 -8.89 -1.04
C LEU A 237 10.68 -8.52 -2.48
N LEU A 238 11.60 -8.66 -3.44
CA LEU A 238 11.32 -8.41 -4.85
C LEU A 238 10.22 -9.35 -5.39
N VAL A 239 10.23 -10.62 -5.02
CA VAL A 239 9.14 -11.55 -5.36
C VAL A 239 7.82 -11.08 -4.77
N GLY A 240 7.81 -10.57 -3.54
CA GLY A 240 6.65 -9.94 -2.91
C GLY A 240 6.08 -8.79 -3.74
N VAL A 241 6.95 -7.88 -4.22
CA VAL A 241 6.55 -6.75 -5.08
C VAL A 241 6.04 -7.22 -6.44
N ILE A 242 6.68 -8.22 -7.06
CA ILE A 242 6.22 -8.78 -8.34
C ILE A 242 4.81 -9.38 -8.19
N LEU A 243 4.53 -10.09 -7.10
CA LEU A 243 3.19 -10.61 -6.82
C LEU A 243 2.15 -9.49 -6.64
N GLU A 244 2.54 -8.37 -6.04
CA GLU A 244 1.69 -7.19 -5.90
C GLU A 244 1.36 -6.58 -7.26
N ILE A 245 2.36 -6.42 -8.13
CA ILE A 245 2.20 -5.94 -9.51
C ILE A 245 1.23 -6.85 -10.28
N ILE A 246 1.43 -8.18 -10.21
CA ILE A 246 0.54 -9.16 -10.83
C ILE A 246 -0.88 -9.03 -10.29
N ALA A 247 -1.03 -8.78 -8.99
CA ALA A 247 -2.34 -8.62 -8.37
C ALA A 247 -3.10 -7.42 -8.94
N PHE A 248 -2.48 -6.24 -8.96
CA PHE A 248 -3.11 -5.03 -9.50
C PHE A 248 -3.35 -5.15 -11.01
N HIS A 249 -2.45 -5.79 -11.75
CA HIS A 249 -2.66 -6.13 -13.14
C HIS A 249 -3.90 -6.99 -13.36
N SER A 250 -4.01 -8.08 -12.59
CA SER A 250 -5.13 -9.01 -12.65
C SER A 250 -6.45 -8.34 -12.24
N ALA A 251 -6.40 -7.37 -11.33
CA ALA A 251 -7.58 -6.62 -10.90
C ALA A 251 -8.11 -5.70 -12.01
N TYR A 252 -7.28 -4.85 -12.61
CA TYR A 252 -7.76 -3.94 -13.66
C TYR A 252 -8.13 -4.70 -14.94
N SER A 253 -7.32 -5.67 -15.37
CA SER A 253 -7.61 -6.46 -16.58
C SER A 253 -8.85 -7.34 -16.41
N GLY A 254 -9.11 -7.83 -15.19
CA GLY A 254 -10.36 -8.53 -14.89
C GLY A 254 -11.59 -7.64 -15.02
N ILE A 255 -11.50 -6.36 -14.66
CA ILE A 255 -12.61 -5.42 -14.86
C ILE A 255 -12.82 -5.14 -16.37
N ASP A 256 -11.76 -5.08 -17.18
CA ASP A 256 -11.91 -4.95 -18.63
C ASP A 256 -12.58 -6.19 -19.25
N ASP A 257 -12.21 -7.41 -18.82
CA ASP A 257 -12.87 -8.65 -19.27
C ASP A 257 -14.38 -8.63 -18.96
N PHE A 258 -14.77 -8.11 -17.80
CA PHE A 258 -16.19 -7.97 -17.41
C PHE A 258 -16.93 -7.06 -18.40
N PHE A 259 -16.37 -5.90 -18.73
CA PHE A 259 -16.99 -4.98 -19.68
C PHE A 259 -17.07 -5.56 -21.09
N LEU A 260 -16.03 -6.28 -21.51
CA LEU A 260 -16.01 -6.96 -22.80
C LEU A 260 -17.10 -8.03 -22.88
N LYS A 261 -17.22 -8.87 -21.86
CA LYS A 261 -18.27 -9.90 -21.78
C LYS A 261 -19.67 -9.28 -21.79
N LYS A 262 -19.88 -8.20 -21.03
CA LYS A 262 -21.16 -7.47 -20.98
C LYS A 262 -21.54 -6.83 -22.32
N SER A 263 -20.57 -6.47 -23.16
CA SER A 263 -20.83 -5.91 -24.50
C SER A 263 -21.23 -6.95 -25.56
N MET A 264 -21.00 -8.24 -25.27
CA MET A 264 -21.32 -9.36 -26.18
C MET A 264 -22.68 -10.00 -25.90
N THR A 265 -23.31 -9.66 -24.77
CA THR A 265 -24.65 -10.12 -24.34
C THR A 265 -25.68 -9.05 -24.58
#